data_AF-A0A7C1PM14-F1
#
_entry.id   AF-A0A7C1PM14-F1
#
_cell.length_a   1.000
_cell.length_b   1.000
_cell.length_c   1.000
_cell.angle_alpha   90.00
_cell.angle_beta   90.00
_cell.angle_gamma   90.00
#
_symmetry.space_group_name_H-M   'P 1'
#
loop_
_entity.id
_entity.type
_entity.pdbx_description
1 polymer ?
#
loop_
_entity_poly.entity_id
_entity_poly.type
_entity_poly.pdbx_seq_one_letter_code
_entity_poly.pdbx_strand_id
1 'polypeptide(L)'
;MLFRIDKYIIKAFIPTFFLCMFAICGIYIVVDALQKLDDLIELGSKAFLLILYYYAFMVPVILAQLFPAITLIAVSLVLVRFAKNNEILAMQVAGICLYRILLPIFILSVMMSFAAVANQEVVIPRYAEKLKRVERSTFEEYEKSNILVEDKVNRMLLRAWTFNIADGKIESVFVIGRNENNRKKFTISAKEGKWTGNKWLLFDAVRHNYDESGKWIAPSQQMKEYFLETTLTPEQLSKVEVNATLKSFNELRDLC
;
A
#
# COMPACT_ATOMS: atom_id res chain seq x y z
N MET A 1 -35.68 26.89 -17.10
CA MET A 1 -34.36 27.18 -17.72
C MET A 1 -33.19 26.57 -16.93
N LEU A 2 -33.17 26.70 -15.61
CA LEU A 2 -32.06 26.29 -14.73
C LEU A 2 -31.65 24.80 -14.85
N PHE A 3 -32.62 23.88 -14.83
CA PHE A 3 -32.35 22.44 -15.02
C PHE A 3 -31.66 22.08 -16.35
N ARG A 4 -31.77 22.92 -17.40
CA ARG A 4 -31.07 22.68 -18.67
C ARG A 4 -29.58 22.99 -18.56
N ILE A 5 -29.21 24.02 -17.79
CA ILE A 5 -27.83 24.40 -17.56
C ILE A 5 -27.15 23.35 -16.67
N ASP A 6 -27.84 22.91 -15.61
CA ASP A 6 -27.34 21.84 -14.75
C ASP A 6 -27.10 20.55 -15.56
N LYS A 7 -28.06 20.14 -16.39
CA LYS A 7 -27.91 18.99 -17.28
C LYS A 7 -26.78 19.14 -18.29
N TYR A 8 -26.56 20.37 -18.79
CA TYR A 8 -25.46 20.66 -19.71
C TYR A 8 -24.10 20.51 -19.01
N ILE A 9 -23.96 21.07 -17.81
CA ILE A 9 -22.74 20.97 -16.99
C ILE A 9 -22.45 19.50 -16.66
N ILE A 10 -23.46 18.74 -16.24
CA ILE A 10 -23.34 17.30 -15.95
C ILE A 10 -22.90 16.53 -17.20
N LYS A 11 -23.50 16.82 -18.36
CA LYS A 11 -23.18 16.16 -19.63
C LYS A 11 -21.78 16.51 -20.14
N ALA A 12 -21.23 17.66 -19.76
CA ALA A 12 -19.83 18.00 -20.00
C ALA A 12 -18.88 17.33 -19.00
N PHE A 13 -19.26 17.27 -17.72
CA PHE A 13 -18.41 16.75 -16.64
C PHE A 13 -18.18 15.23 -16.72
N ILE A 14 -19.26 14.44 -16.85
CA ILE A 14 -19.18 12.97 -16.86
C ILE A 14 -18.16 12.43 -17.89
N PRO A 15 -18.22 12.79 -19.18
CA PRO A 15 -17.27 12.27 -20.16
C PRO A 15 -15.85 12.75 -19.91
N THR A 16 -15.66 13.99 -19.44
CA THR A 16 -14.32 14.49 -19.08
C THR A 16 -13.74 13.75 -17.88
N PHE A 17 -14.57 13.41 -16.88
CA PHE A 17 -14.15 12.61 -15.74
C PHE A 17 -13.66 11.22 -16.18
N PHE A 18 -14.44 10.49 -16.98
CA PHE A 18 -14.02 9.18 -17.47
C PHE A 18 -12.79 9.27 -18.36
N LEU A 19 -12.65 10.30 -19.19
CA LEU A 19 -11.44 10.51 -19.98
C LEU A 19 -10.19 10.69 -19.09
N CYS A 20 -10.28 11.50 -18.03
CA CYS A 20 -9.18 11.67 -17.07
C CYS A 20 -8.87 10.36 -16.34
N MET A 21 -9.90 9.63 -15.93
CA MET A 21 -9.80 8.34 -15.27
C MET A 21 -9.03 7.34 -16.12
N PHE A 22 -9.42 7.15 -17.39
CA PHE A 22 -8.72 6.23 -18.30
C PHE A 22 -7.29 6.69 -18.61
N ALA A 23 -7.07 8.00 -18.80
CA ALA A 23 -5.73 8.52 -19.08
C ALA A 23 -4.78 8.28 -17.90
N ILE A 24 -5.20 8.61 -16.68
CA ILE A 24 -4.37 8.47 -15.47
C ILE A 24 -4.15 6.99 -15.15
N CYS A 25 -5.19 6.16 -15.22
CA CYS A 25 -5.03 4.71 -15.05
C CYS A 25 -4.10 4.11 -16.10
N GLY A 26 -4.22 4.52 -17.37
CA GLY A 26 -3.36 4.03 -18.44
C GLY A 26 -1.89 4.38 -18.20
N ILE A 27 -1.60 5.63 -17.82
CA ILE A 27 -0.25 6.07 -17.46
C ILE A 27 0.30 5.24 -16.29
N TYR A 28 -0.51 5.04 -15.25
CA TYR A 28 -0.11 4.25 -14.09
C TYR A 28 0.25 2.80 -14.48
N ILE A 29 -0.61 2.14 -15.27
CA ILE A 29 -0.38 0.77 -15.74
C ILE A 29 0.92 0.66 -16.53
N VAL A 30 1.19 1.63 -17.41
CA VAL A 30 2.43 1.65 -18.19
C VAL A 30 3.65 1.80 -17.28
N VAL A 31 3.60 2.69 -16.29
CA VAL A 31 4.70 2.89 -15.35
C VAL A 31 4.94 1.64 -14.49
N ASP A 32 3.89 1.02 -13.95
CA ASP A 32 4.00 -0.21 -13.16
C ASP A 32 4.54 -1.38 -14.01
N ALA A 33 4.10 -1.47 -15.27
CA ALA A 33 4.57 -2.52 -16.19
C ALA A 33 6.05 -2.36 -16.55
N LEU A 34 6.54 -1.12 -16.67
CA LEU A 34 7.95 -0.84 -16.89
C LEU A 34 8.80 -1.17 -15.66
N GLN A 35 8.29 -0.97 -14.45
CA GLN A 35 9.02 -1.30 -13.21
C GLN A 35 9.18 -2.80 -13.02
N LYS A 36 8.19 -3.60 -13.45
CA LYS A 36 8.20 -5.06 -13.33
C LYS A 36 8.71 -5.75 -14.60
N LEU A 37 9.28 -5.01 -15.55
CA LEU A 37 9.62 -5.53 -16.87
C LEU A 37 10.55 -6.76 -16.81
N ASP A 38 11.52 -6.74 -15.89
CA ASP A 38 12.48 -7.82 -15.71
C ASP A 38 11.78 -9.12 -15.26
N ASP A 39 10.90 -9.05 -14.26
CA ASP A 39 10.09 -10.18 -13.77
C ASP A 39 9.15 -10.74 -14.86
N LEU A 40 8.67 -9.87 -15.75
CA LEU A 40 7.74 -10.25 -16.83
C LEU A 40 8.43 -10.97 -17.98
N ILE A 41 9.71 -10.65 -18.23
CA ILE A 41 10.53 -11.32 -19.23
C ILE A 41 10.82 -12.76 -18.81
N GLU A 42 11.01 -13.02 -17.51
CA GLU A 42 11.25 -14.37 -16.98
C GLU A 42 10.04 -15.30 -17.14
N LEU A 43 8.81 -14.77 -17.13
CA LEU A 43 7.58 -15.55 -17.24
C LEU A 43 7.17 -15.96 -18.68
N GLY A 44 7.82 -15.41 -19.70
CA GLY A 44 7.60 -15.77 -21.11
C GLY A 44 6.14 -15.65 -21.58
N SER A 45 5.62 -16.66 -22.29
CA SER A 45 4.33 -16.61 -23.00
C SER A 45 3.08 -16.60 -22.11
N LYS A 46 3.20 -16.96 -20.83
CA LYS A 46 2.11 -16.85 -19.83
C LYS A 46 2.04 -15.47 -19.18
N ALA A 47 3.07 -14.63 -19.36
CA ALA A 47 3.15 -13.31 -18.75
C ALA A 47 1.98 -12.41 -19.16
N PHE A 48 1.63 -12.36 -20.46
CA PHE A 48 0.63 -11.41 -20.97
C PHE A 48 -0.78 -11.64 -20.41
N LEU A 49 -1.24 -12.88 -20.38
CA LEU A 49 -2.59 -13.22 -19.90
C LEU A 49 -2.69 -12.97 -18.39
N LEU A 50 -1.62 -13.27 -17.67
CA LEU A 50 -1.57 -13.04 -16.23
C LEU A 50 -1.43 -11.56 -15.89
N ILE A 51 -0.70 -10.78 -16.68
CA ILE A 51 -0.64 -9.32 -16.57
C ILE A 51 -2.00 -8.70 -16.74
N LEU A 52 -2.75 -9.14 -17.75
CA LEU A 52 -4.06 -8.59 -18.05
C LEU A 52 -5.02 -8.90 -16.90
N TYR A 53 -4.93 -10.10 -16.35
CA TYR A 53 -5.68 -10.48 -15.15
C TYR A 53 -5.26 -9.60 -13.98
N TYR A 54 -3.98 -9.54 -13.63
CA TYR A 54 -3.44 -8.75 -12.52
C TYR A 54 -3.89 -7.28 -12.60
N TYR A 55 -3.71 -6.61 -13.74
CA TYR A 55 -4.13 -5.22 -13.90
C TYR A 55 -5.65 -5.05 -13.85
N ALA A 56 -6.44 -6.00 -14.35
CA ALA A 56 -7.90 -5.92 -14.23
C ALA A 56 -8.36 -5.90 -12.76
N PHE A 57 -7.68 -6.63 -11.87
CA PHE A 57 -7.96 -6.60 -10.44
C PHE A 57 -7.31 -5.41 -9.71
N MET A 58 -6.22 -4.86 -10.25
CA MET A 58 -5.52 -3.70 -9.69
C MET A 58 -6.23 -2.39 -10.03
N VAL A 59 -6.95 -2.30 -11.16
CA VAL A 59 -7.67 -1.09 -11.61
C VAL A 59 -8.60 -0.52 -10.52
N PRO A 60 -9.47 -1.28 -9.83
CA PRO A 60 -10.29 -0.76 -8.74
C PRO A 60 -9.50 -0.14 -7.58
N VAL A 61 -8.32 -0.69 -7.28
CA VAL A 61 -7.43 -0.22 -6.21
C VAL A 61 -6.77 1.09 -6.62
N ILE A 62 -6.22 1.13 -7.84
CA ILE A 62 -5.62 2.34 -8.43
C ILE A 62 -6.65 3.46 -8.49
N LEU A 63 -7.88 3.14 -8.89
CA LEU A 63 -8.96 4.11 -8.96
C LEU A 63 -9.33 4.70 -7.61
N ALA A 64 -9.40 3.88 -6.55
CA ALA A 64 -9.68 4.38 -5.21
C ALA A 64 -8.57 5.32 -4.71
N GLN A 65 -7.31 4.97 -4.97
CA GLN A 65 -6.17 5.78 -4.53
C GLN A 65 -6.03 7.09 -5.32
N LEU A 66 -6.23 7.04 -6.64
CA LEU A 66 -6.08 8.20 -7.53
C LEU A 66 -7.36 9.01 -7.69
N PHE A 67 -8.47 8.58 -7.07
CA PHE A 67 -9.77 9.24 -7.17
C PHE A 67 -9.72 10.76 -6.89
N PRO A 68 -9.07 11.23 -5.82
CA PRO A 68 -9.02 12.65 -5.51
C PRO A 68 -8.25 13.45 -6.58
N ALA A 69 -7.20 12.86 -7.16
CA ALA A 69 -6.43 13.49 -8.22
C ALA A 69 -7.21 13.55 -9.54
N ILE A 70 -7.85 12.44 -9.93
CA ILE A 70 -8.67 12.34 -11.15
C ILE A 70 -9.83 13.34 -11.10
N THR A 71 -10.53 13.43 -9.97
CA THR A 71 -11.65 14.38 -9.79
C THR A 71 -11.19 15.83 -9.92
N LEU A 72 -10.09 16.21 -9.29
CA LEU A 72 -9.56 17.58 -9.35
C LEU A 72 -9.17 17.97 -10.79
N ILE A 73 -8.49 17.08 -11.51
CA ILE A 73 -8.10 17.30 -12.90
C ILE A 73 -9.33 17.40 -13.80
N ALA A 74 -10.32 16.52 -13.62
CA ALA A 74 -11.57 16.54 -14.38
C ALA A 74 -12.35 17.84 -14.18
N VAL A 75 -12.52 18.29 -12.93
CA VAL A 75 -13.16 19.59 -12.61
C VAL A 75 -12.40 20.73 -13.30
N SER A 76 -11.08 20.74 -13.19
CA SER A 76 -10.23 21.78 -13.76
C SER A 76 -10.37 21.85 -15.28
N LEU A 77 -10.34 20.71 -15.97
CA LEU A 77 -10.51 20.64 -17.42
C LEU A 77 -11.87 21.12 -17.90
N VAL A 78 -12.94 20.79 -17.16
CA VAL A 78 -14.29 21.26 -17.48
C VAL A 78 -14.39 22.78 -17.33
N LEU A 79 -13.85 23.33 -16.23
CA LEU A 79 -13.83 24.78 -16.01
C LEU A 79 -12.99 25.50 -17.06
N VAL A 80 -11.81 24.97 -17.41
CA VAL A 80 -10.97 25.51 -18.49
C VAL A 80 -11.71 25.50 -19.83
N ARG A 81 -12.44 24.41 -20.14
CA ARG A 81 -13.23 24.31 -21.36
C ARG A 81 -14.35 25.37 -21.42
N PHE A 82 -15.09 25.53 -20.33
CA PHE A 82 -16.15 26.55 -20.27
C PHE A 82 -15.60 27.97 -20.30
N ALA A 83 -14.44 28.21 -19.69
CA ALA A 83 -13.76 29.50 -19.75
C ALA A 83 -13.27 29.80 -21.19
N LYS A 84 -12.63 28.83 -21.85
CA LYS A 84 -12.11 28.98 -23.22
C LYS A 84 -13.22 29.27 -24.25
N ASN A 85 -14.39 28.68 -24.06
CA ASN A 85 -15.55 28.89 -24.93
C ASN A 85 -16.38 30.14 -24.56
N ASN A 86 -15.94 30.94 -23.58
CA ASN A 86 -16.70 32.06 -23.01
C ASN A 86 -18.10 31.67 -22.46
N GLU A 87 -18.33 30.39 -22.17
CA GLU A 87 -19.61 29.88 -21.67
C GLU A 87 -19.87 30.37 -20.24
N ILE A 88 -18.83 30.46 -19.40
CA ILE A 88 -18.92 31.04 -18.04
C ILE A 88 -19.35 32.51 -18.13
N LEU A 89 -18.72 33.26 -19.03
CA LEU A 89 -18.99 34.68 -19.22
C LEU A 89 -20.42 34.91 -19.75
N ALA A 90 -20.86 34.11 -20.71
CA ALA A 90 -22.24 34.14 -21.21
C ALA A 90 -23.27 33.86 -20.10
N MET A 91 -23.01 32.87 -19.23
CA MET A 91 -23.86 32.57 -18.08
C MET A 91 -23.88 33.71 -17.05
N GLN A 92 -22.73 34.35 -16.79
CA GLN A 92 -22.65 35.49 -15.87
C GLN A 92 -23.42 36.71 -16.40
N VAL A 93 -23.30 37.02 -17.70
CA VAL A 93 -24.07 38.10 -18.34
C VAL A 93 -25.57 37.83 -18.31
N ALA A 94 -25.98 36.56 -18.36
CA ALA A 94 -27.38 36.14 -18.17
C ALA A 94 -27.87 36.23 -16.71
N GLY A 95 -27.06 36.77 -15.79
CA GLY A 95 -27.42 36.96 -14.38
C GLY A 95 -27.22 35.71 -13.50
N ILE A 96 -26.51 34.69 -13.99
CA ILE A 96 -26.25 33.47 -13.22
C ILE A 96 -24.98 33.65 -12.38
N CYS A 97 -25.12 33.55 -11.06
CA CYS A 97 -23.98 33.60 -10.14
C CYS A 97 -22.99 32.45 -10.40
N LEU A 98 -21.69 32.72 -10.29
CA LEU A 98 -20.63 31.71 -10.46
C LEU A 98 -20.81 30.49 -9.52
N TYR A 99 -21.22 30.72 -8.27
CA TYR A 99 -21.49 29.66 -7.30
C TYR A 99 -22.55 28.64 -7.79
N ARG A 100 -23.52 29.10 -8.58
CA ARG A 100 -24.55 28.24 -9.17
C ARG A 100 -23.98 27.30 -10.22
N ILE A 101 -22.98 27.74 -10.97
CA ILE A 101 -22.29 26.95 -12.00
C ILE A 101 -21.43 25.87 -11.33
N LEU A 102 -20.82 26.19 -10.18
CA LEU A 102 -20.00 25.27 -9.39
C LEU A 102 -20.83 24.24 -8.61
N LEU A 103 -22.04 24.59 -8.17
CA LEU A 103 -22.90 23.71 -7.38
C LEU A 103 -23.16 22.31 -8.00
N PRO A 104 -23.56 22.17 -9.28
CA PRO A 104 -23.78 20.85 -9.89
C PRO A 104 -22.48 20.04 -10.00
N ILE A 105 -21.34 20.71 -10.24
CA ILE A 105 -20.02 20.05 -10.26
C ILE A 105 -19.68 19.53 -8.86
N PHE A 106 -19.91 20.34 -7.83
CA PHE A 106 -19.66 19.96 -6.45
C PHE A 106 -20.51 18.77 -6.00
N ILE A 107 -21.82 18.80 -6.28
CA ILE A 107 -22.74 17.69 -5.96
C ILE A 107 -22.27 16.40 -6.66
N LEU A 108 -21.92 16.48 -7.94
CA LEU A 108 -21.39 15.32 -8.68
C LEU A 108 -20.09 14.79 -8.07
N SER A 109 -19.15 15.67 -7.71
CA SER A 109 -17.89 15.28 -7.07
C SER A 109 -18.12 14.59 -5.73
N VAL A 110 -19.07 15.07 -4.92
CA VAL A 110 -19.45 14.43 -3.66
C VAL A 110 -20.09 13.06 -3.91
N MET A 111 -21.04 12.95 -4.84
CA MET A 111 -21.64 11.65 -5.21
C MET A 111 -20.60 10.65 -5.71
N MET A 112 -19.67 11.12 -6.54
CA MET A 112 -18.54 10.36 -7.04
C MET A 112 -17.61 9.90 -5.90
N SER A 113 -17.34 10.77 -4.93
CA SER A 113 -16.54 10.42 -3.74
C SER A 113 -17.19 9.32 -2.92
N PHE A 114 -18.52 9.36 -2.69
CA PHE A 114 -19.23 8.27 -2.04
C PHE A 114 -19.18 6.97 -2.84
N ALA A 115 -19.27 7.04 -4.17
CA ALA A 115 -19.11 5.86 -5.03
C ALA A 115 -17.69 5.26 -4.92
N ALA A 116 -16.66 6.09 -4.79
CA ALA A 116 -15.28 5.63 -4.58
C ALA A 116 -15.10 4.94 -3.23
N VAL A 117 -15.69 5.50 -2.16
CA VAL A 117 -15.68 4.88 -0.82
C VAL A 117 -16.43 3.55 -0.83
N ALA A 118 -17.60 3.49 -1.47
CA ALA A 118 -18.34 2.23 -1.63
C ALA A 118 -17.54 1.18 -2.42
N ASN A 119 -16.81 1.59 -3.45
CA ASN A 119 -15.89 0.72 -4.17
C ASN A 119 -14.75 0.21 -3.25
N GLN A 120 -14.18 1.09 -2.42
CA GLN A 120 -13.13 0.71 -1.48
C GLN A 120 -13.62 -0.28 -0.40
N GLU A 121 -14.84 -0.11 0.11
CA GLU A 121 -15.39 -0.97 1.16
C GLU A 121 -15.91 -2.32 0.64
N VAL A 122 -16.44 -2.39 -0.59
CA VAL A 122 -17.11 -3.61 -1.08
C VAL A 122 -16.28 -4.36 -2.11
N VAL A 123 -15.62 -3.62 -3.00
CA VAL A 123 -15.02 -4.17 -4.21
C VAL A 123 -13.57 -4.58 -3.94
N ILE A 124 -12.81 -3.72 -3.27
CA ILE A 124 -11.40 -3.99 -2.93
C ILE A 124 -11.23 -5.25 -2.07
N PRO A 125 -11.94 -5.48 -0.94
CA PRO A 125 -11.70 -6.67 -0.11
C PRO A 125 -12.06 -7.98 -0.84
N ARG A 126 -13.10 -7.98 -1.68
CA ARG A 126 -13.47 -9.16 -2.48
C ARG A 126 -12.43 -9.54 -3.53
N TYR A 127 -11.68 -8.56 -4.02
CA TYR A 127 -10.63 -8.77 -5.00
C TYR A 127 -9.26 -8.93 -4.35
N ALA A 128 -9.03 -8.38 -3.16
CA ALA A 128 -7.80 -8.54 -2.40
C ALA A 128 -7.49 -10.01 -2.14
N GLU A 129 -8.47 -10.84 -1.73
CA GLU A 129 -8.23 -12.28 -1.54
C GLU A 129 -7.83 -13.02 -2.84
N LYS A 130 -8.38 -12.60 -3.98
CA LYS A 130 -8.07 -13.19 -5.28
C LYS A 130 -6.72 -12.70 -5.83
N LEU A 131 -6.43 -11.41 -5.70
CA LEU A 131 -5.14 -10.81 -6.01
C LEU A 131 -4.03 -11.48 -5.21
N LYS A 132 -4.21 -11.63 -3.89
CA LYS A 132 -3.23 -12.29 -3.01
C LYS A 132 -2.95 -13.73 -3.42
N ARG A 133 -3.96 -14.44 -3.93
CA ARG A 133 -3.81 -15.81 -4.45
C ARG A 133 -3.03 -15.83 -5.77
N VAL A 134 -3.34 -14.92 -6.69
CA VAL A 134 -2.67 -14.84 -7.99
C VAL A 134 -1.24 -14.34 -7.85
N GLU A 135 -1.04 -13.26 -7.08
CA GLU A 135 0.26 -12.68 -6.76
C GLU A 135 1.17 -13.75 -6.14
N ARG A 136 0.74 -14.43 -5.06
CA ARG A 136 1.50 -15.52 -4.44
C ARG A 136 1.80 -16.70 -5.38
N SER A 137 0.97 -16.94 -6.39
CA SER A 137 1.15 -18.06 -7.34
C SER A 137 1.96 -17.70 -8.58
N THR A 138 2.29 -16.43 -8.78
CA THR A 138 2.91 -15.96 -10.03
C THR A 138 4.12 -15.09 -9.80
N PHE A 139 4.01 -14.11 -8.92
CA PHE A 139 5.14 -13.39 -8.39
C PHE A 139 5.46 -14.12 -7.10
N GLU A 140 6.30 -15.14 -7.18
CA GLU A 140 6.84 -15.77 -5.98
C GLU A 140 7.57 -14.65 -5.21
N GLU A 141 6.85 -13.99 -4.30
CA GLU A 141 7.34 -12.89 -3.47
C GLU A 141 8.27 -13.54 -2.44
N TYR A 142 9.42 -14.01 -2.93
CA TYR A 142 10.42 -14.72 -2.17
C TYR A 142 11.05 -13.80 -1.16
N GLU A 143 10.92 -12.48 -1.30
CA GLU A 143 11.61 -11.49 -0.52
C GLU A 143 10.64 -10.46 0.05
N LYS A 144 10.42 -10.49 1.38
CA LYS A 144 9.63 -9.47 2.10
C LYS A 144 10.56 -8.45 2.72
N SER A 145 10.30 -7.17 2.45
CA SER A 145 11.06 -6.07 3.06
C SER A 145 10.39 -5.52 4.33
N ASN A 146 11.20 -5.11 5.30
CA ASN A 146 10.80 -4.44 6.55
C ASN A 146 9.70 -5.15 7.36
N ILE A 147 9.93 -6.41 7.73
CA ILE A 147 9.03 -7.11 8.65
C ILE A 147 9.30 -6.66 10.10
N LEU A 148 8.23 -6.34 10.83
CA LEU A 148 8.26 -6.08 12.27
C LEU A 148 7.28 -7.01 12.95
N VAL A 149 7.78 -7.83 13.87
CA VAL A 149 7.01 -8.87 14.55
C VAL A 149 7.28 -8.81 16.04
N GLU A 150 6.19 -8.79 16.82
CA GLU A 150 6.26 -8.88 18.27
C GLU A 150 6.00 -10.31 18.73
N ASP A 151 6.99 -10.91 19.36
CA ASP A 151 6.83 -12.16 20.10
C ASP A 151 6.26 -11.81 21.49
N LYS A 152 4.94 -11.97 21.64
CA LYS A 152 4.23 -11.71 22.91
C LYS A 152 4.66 -12.65 24.05
N VAL A 153 5.12 -13.86 23.72
CA VAL A 153 5.52 -14.86 24.73
C VAL A 153 6.87 -14.48 25.33
N ASN A 154 7.82 -14.10 24.47
CA ASN A 154 9.16 -13.72 24.90
C ASN A 154 9.34 -12.22 25.16
N ARG A 155 8.27 -11.41 24.95
CA ARG A 155 8.28 -9.93 24.99
C ARG A 155 9.44 -9.34 24.17
N MET A 156 9.64 -9.90 22.98
CA MET A 156 10.69 -9.49 22.06
C MET A 156 10.09 -8.86 20.81
N LEU A 157 10.69 -7.77 20.35
CA LEU A 157 10.41 -7.20 19.04
C LEU A 157 11.51 -7.60 18.09
N LEU A 158 11.15 -8.32 17.03
CA LEU A 158 12.03 -8.68 15.94
C LEU A 158 11.68 -7.80 14.74
N ARG A 159 12.67 -7.05 14.26
CA ARG A 159 12.62 -6.35 12.97
C ARG A 159 13.62 -7.01 12.04
N ALA A 160 13.23 -7.36 10.84
CA ALA A 160 14.18 -7.75 9.80
C ALA A 160 13.97 -6.88 8.57
N TRP A 161 15.07 -6.44 7.95
CA TRP A 161 15.01 -5.56 6.79
C TRP A 161 14.61 -6.31 5.53
N THR A 162 15.08 -7.54 5.39
CA THR A 162 14.79 -8.42 4.26
C THR A 162 14.56 -9.83 4.79
N PHE A 163 13.50 -10.50 4.33
CA PHE A 163 13.23 -11.89 4.63
C PHE A 163 13.03 -12.68 3.35
N ASN A 164 13.97 -13.58 3.07
CA ASN A 164 13.88 -14.53 1.97
C ASN A 164 13.17 -15.81 2.43
N ILE A 165 11.98 -16.07 1.88
CA ILE A 165 11.09 -17.19 2.23
C ILE A 165 11.62 -18.53 1.68
N ALA A 166 12.29 -18.54 0.52
CA ALA A 166 12.84 -19.77 -0.07
C ALA A 166 14.00 -20.33 0.75
N ASP A 167 14.91 -19.45 1.16
CA ASP A 167 16.14 -19.84 1.86
C ASP A 167 16.00 -19.87 3.39
N GLY A 168 14.90 -19.34 3.93
CA GLY A 168 14.74 -19.11 5.37
C GLY A 168 15.84 -18.17 5.91
N LYS A 169 16.26 -17.20 5.10
CA LYS A 169 17.30 -16.22 5.42
C LYS A 169 16.66 -14.87 5.73
N ILE A 170 17.15 -14.22 6.79
CA ILE A 170 16.81 -12.86 7.17
C ILE A 170 18.06 -12.00 7.11
N GLU A 171 17.98 -10.81 6.54
CA GLU A 171 19.08 -9.83 6.53
C GLU A 171 18.74 -8.62 7.40
N SER A 172 19.78 -8.06 8.02
CA SER A 172 19.73 -6.92 8.93
C SER A 172 18.63 -7.08 9.99
N VAL A 173 18.88 -8.04 10.89
CA VAL A 173 17.97 -8.42 11.96
C VAL A 173 18.24 -7.57 13.19
N PHE A 174 17.18 -7.00 13.75
CA PHE A 174 17.22 -6.23 14.98
C PHE A 174 16.22 -6.79 15.97
N VAL A 175 16.71 -7.28 17.10
CA VAL A 175 15.89 -7.84 18.17
C VAL A 175 15.98 -6.94 19.39
N ILE A 176 14.83 -6.57 19.95
CA ILE A 176 14.73 -5.84 21.21
C ILE A 176 14.03 -6.75 22.23
N GLY A 177 14.75 -7.18 23.26
CA GLY A 177 14.14 -7.81 24.42
C GLY A 177 13.69 -6.77 25.44
N ARG A 178 12.43 -6.84 25.88
CA ARG A 178 11.91 -5.98 26.95
C ARG A 178 11.83 -6.72 28.28
N ASN A 179 12.01 -6.00 29.38
CA ASN A 179 11.84 -6.51 30.74
C ASN A 179 10.35 -6.46 31.17
N GLU A 180 10.01 -7.00 32.34
CA GLU A 180 8.63 -7.03 32.86
C GLU A 180 7.98 -5.64 32.94
N ASN A 181 8.78 -4.60 33.20
CA ASN A 181 8.38 -3.19 33.24
C ASN A 181 8.36 -2.48 31.86
N ASN A 182 8.34 -3.23 30.75
CA ASN A 182 8.34 -2.73 29.36
C ASN A 182 9.58 -1.88 28.96
N ARG A 183 10.63 -1.88 29.78
CA ARG A 183 11.92 -1.22 29.49
C ARG A 183 12.84 -2.13 28.68
N LYS A 184 13.73 -1.55 27.88
CA LYS A 184 14.71 -2.30 27.06
C LYS A 184 15.67 -3.07 27.98
N LYS A 185 15.71 -4.39 27.85
CA LYS A 185 16.63 -5.29 28.59
C LYS A 185 17.89 -5.55 27.77
N PHE A 186 17.71 -5.84 26.49
CA PHE A 186 18.81 -6.06 25.57
C PHE A 186 18.40 -5.72 24.14
N THR A 187 19.40 -5.42 23.32
CA THR A 187 19.26 -5.27 21.88
C THR A 187 20.29 -6.15 21.19
N ILE A 188 19.86 -6.91 20.20
CA ILE A 188 20.73 -7.71 19.34
C ILE A 188 20.58 -7.16 17.94
N SER A 189 21.69 -6.77 17.32
CA SER A 189 21.75 -6.42 15.91
C SER A 189 22.58 -7.49 15.20
N ALA A 190 22.06 -8.10 14.16
CA ALA A 190 22.76 -9.11 13.37
C ALA A 190 22.70 -8.76 11.90
N LYS A 191 23.79 -9.02 11.18
CA LYS A 191 23.86 -8.73 9.75
C LYS A 191 23.02 -9.71 8.94
N GLU A 192 23.08 -10.98 9.30
CA GLU A 192 22.37 -12.06 8.62
C GLU A 192 21.82 -13.05 9.64
N GLY A 193 20.77 -13.77 9.28
CA GLY A 193 20.20 -14.85 10.08
C GLY A 193 19.66 -15.96 9.21
N LYS A 194 19.85 -17.21 9.61
CA LYS A 194 19.37 -18.38 8.89
C LYS A 194 18.58 -19.28 9.82
N TRP A 195 17.47 -19.82 9.33
CA TRP A 195 16.69 -20.80 10.08
C TRP A 195 17.34 -22.19 10.01
N THR A 196 17.59 -22.81 11.17
CA THR A 196 18.17 -24.17 11.27
C THR A 196 17.13 -25.21 11.73
N GLY A 197 15.84 -24.96 11.48
CA GLY A 197 14.75 -25.92 11.76
C GLY A 197 14.07 -25.77 13.12
N ASN A 198 14.77 -25.21 14.13
CA ASN A 198 14.20 -24.97 15.47
C ASN A 198 14.64 -23.65 16.13
N LYS A 199 15.77 -23.08 15.71
CA LYS A 199 16.30 -21.80 16.19
C LYS A 199 16.82 -20.97 15.01
N TRP A 200 16.85 -19.65 15.18
CA TRP A 200 17.50 -18.74 14.24
C TRP A 200 18.99 -18.64 14.55
N LEU A 201 19.84 -18.99 13.59
CA LEU A 201 21.28 -18.77 13.66
C LEU A 201 21.57 -17.37 13.11
N LEU A 202 21.96 -16.43 13.98
CA LEU A 202 22.35 -15.07 13.60
C LEU A 202 23.87 -15.01 13.37
N PHE A 203 24.28 -14.44 12.25
CA PHE A 203 25.67 -14.17 11.90
C PHE A 203 26.04 -12.71 12.19
N ASP A 204 27.24 -12.50 12.71
CA ASP A 204 27.77 -11.19 13.13
C ASP A 204 26.81 -10.43 14.05
N ALA A 205 26.38 -11.11 15.12
CA ALA A 205 25.46 -10.55 16.11
C ALA A 205 26.22 -9.68 17.12
N VAL A 206 25.77 -8.44 17.29
CA VAL A 206 26.22 -7.51 18.32
C VAL A 206 25.12 -7.37 19.36
N ARG A 207 25.41 -7.79 20.59
CA ARG A 207 24.49 -7.68 21.73
C ARG A 207 24.86 -6.49 22.62
N HIS A 208 23.90 -5.59 22.79
CA HIS A 208 23.94 -4.48 23.75
C HIS A 208 23.03 -4.82 24.93
N ASN A 209 23.59 -4.80 26.15
CA ASN A 209 22.82 -4.96 27.37
C ASN A 209 22.51 -3.58 27.97
N TYR A 210 21.35 -3.47 28.60
CA TYR A 210 20.90 -2.25 29.27
C TYR A 210 20.61 -2.55 30.74
N ASP A 211 20.93 -1.58 31.58
CA ASP A 211 20.67 -1.58 33.02
C ASP A 211 19.16 -1.44 33.33
N GLU A 212 18.72 -1.67 34.57
CA GLU A 212 17.31 -1.50 34.99
C GLU A 212 16.78 -0.05 34.78
N SER A 213 17.72 0.90 34.72
CA SER A 213 17.52 2.31 34.39
C SER A 213 17.40 2.60 32.88
N GLY A 214 17.67 1.62 32.01
CA GLY A 214 17.67 1.75 30.54
C GLY A 214 18.95 2.34 29.96
N LYS A 215 20.01 2.52 30.77
CA LYS A 215 21.33 2.96 30.28
C LYS A 215 22.14 1.80 29.74
N TRP A 216 22.88 2.04 28.66
CA TRP A 216 23.75 1.05 28.03
C TRP A 216 24.91 0.67 28.96
N ILE A 217 25.18 -0.64 29.06
CA ILE A 217 26.31 -1.19 29.82
C ILE A 217 27.36 -1.70 28.83
N ALA A 218 28.58 -1.18 28.92
CA ALA A 218 29.75 -1.69 28.20
C ALA A 218 30.29 -2.97 28.85
N PRO A 219 30.90 -3.91 28.11
CA PRO A 219 31.13 -3.91 26.66
C PRO A 219 30.00 -4.58 25.87
N SER A 220 29.80 -4.15 24.62
CA SER A 220 28.98 -4.89 23.65
C SER A 220 29.62 -6.24 23.35
N GLN A 221 28.84 -7.31 23.44
CA GLN A 221 29.32 -8.65 23.09
C GLN A 221 29.15 -8.86 21.60
N GLN A 222 30.25 -8.97 20.87
CA GLN A 222 30.24 -9.35 19.45
C GLN A 222 30.37 -10.88 19.35
N MET A 223 29.41 -11.50 18.70
CA MET A 223 29.31 -12.94 18.53
C MET A 223 29.24 -13.25 17.03
N LYS A 224 30.17 -14.05 16.52
CA LYS A 224 30.17 -14.44 15.09
C LYS A 224 28.94 -15.28 14.73
N GLU A 225 28.52 -16.13 15.66
CA GLU A 225 27.36 -16.99 15.52
C GLU A 225 26.57 -16.96 16.84
N TYR A 226 25.27 -16.67 16.76
CA TYR A 226 24.39 -16.64 17.93
C TYR A 226 23.09 -17.35 17.63
N PHE A 227 22.75 -18.36 18.44
CA PHE A 227 21.45 -19.01 18.39
C PHE A 227 20.43 -18.16 19.14
N LEU A 228 19.50 -17.57 18.39
CA LEU A 228 18.39 -16.83 18.94
C LEU A 228 17.27 -17.81 19.31
N GLU A 229 16.99 -17.91 20.60
CA GLU A 229 15.85 -18.66 21.15
C GLU A 229 14.59 -17.80 21.04
N THR A 230 13.89 -17.89 19.90
CA THR A 230 12.55 -17.32 19.74
C THR A 230 11.52 -18.40 19.45
N THR A 231 10.26 -18.09 19.73
CA THR A 231 9.12 -18.91 19.30
C THR A 231 8.69 -18.56 17.88
N LEU A 232 9.31 -17.54 17.26
CA LEU A 232 8.97 -17.05 15.93
C LEU A 232 9.46 -17.99 14.83
N THR A 233 8.53 -18.72 14.21
CA THR A 233 8.82 -19.59 13.07
C THR A 233 8.83 -18.80 11.75
N PRO A 234 9.55 -19.28 10.71
CA PRO A 234 9.50 -18.70 9.36
C PRO A 234 8.07 -18.58 8.80
N GLU A 235 7.18 -19.51 9.16
CA GLU A 235 5.76 -19.47 8.79
C GLU A 235 4.98 -18.32 9.45
N GLN A 236 5.34 -17.93 10.68
CA GLN A 236 4.74 -16.76 11.32
C GLN A 236 5.28 -15.46 10.71
N LEU A 237 6.56 -15.42 10.35
CA LEU A 237 7.15 -14.28 9.62
C LEU A 237 6.56 -14.14 8.22
N SER A 238 6.26 -15.25 7.53
CA SER A 238 5.62 -15.22 6.20
C SER A 238 4.15 -14.80 6.24
N LYS A 239 3.47 -14.94 7.38
CA LYS A 239 2.11 -14.42 7.61
C LYS A 239 2.08 -12.93 7.93
N VAL A 240 3.21 -12.31 8.25
CA VAL A 240 3.28 -10.88 8.51
C VAL A 240 3.16 -10.15 7.16
N GLU A 241 2.06 -9.42 7.02
CA GLU A 241 1.67 -8.74 5.79
C GLU A 241 2.28 -7.35 5.75
N VAL A 242 3.10 -7.08 4.72
CA VAL A 242 3.83 -5.83 4.54
C VAL A 242 2.92 -4.72 4.00
N ASN A 243 1.83 -5.07 3.31
CA ASN A 243 0.95 -4.11 2.63
C ASN A 243 -0.36 -3.86 3.40
N ALA A 244 -0.36 -2.83 4.24
CA ALA A 244 -1.57 -2.27 4.87
C ALA A 244 -2.53 -1.63 3.85
N THR A 245 -2.05 -1.31 2.64
CA THR A 245 -2.80 -0.69 1.54
C THR A 245 -3.91 -1.56 0.95
N LEU A 246 -3.87 -2.87 1.19
CA LEU A 246 -4.88 -3.83 0.70
C LEU A 246 -5.97 -4.16 1.74
N LYS A 247 -5.84 -3.68 2.98
CA LYS A 247 -6.81 -3.96 4.04
C LYS A 247 -8.00 -3.01 3.99
N SER A 248 -9.19 -3.54 4.21
CA SER A 248 -10.40 -2.71 4.40
C SER A 248 -10.26 -1.87 5.67
N PHE A 249 -10.94 -0.71 5.72
CA PHE A 249 -10.96 0.15 6.90
C PHE A 249 -11.40 -0.58 8.18
N ASN A 250 -12.34 -1.54 8.06
CA ASN A 250 -12.78 -2.35 9.19
C ASN A 250 -11.67 -3.29 9.69
N GLU A 251 -10.88 -3.88 8.80
CA GLU A 251 -9.74 -4.73 9.18
C GLU A 251 -8.57 -3.92 9.77
N LEU A 252 -8.42 -2.67 9.35
CA LEU A 252 -7.46 -1.73 9.96
C LEU A 252 -7.90 -1.29 11.36
N ARG A 253 -9.21 -1.14 11.60
CA ARG A 253 -9.75 -0.81 12.91
C ARG A 253 -9.54 -1.91 13.94
N ASP A 254 -9.64 -3.18 13.53
CA ASP A 254 -9.40 -4.32 14.42
C ASP A 254 -7.91 -4.51 14.78
N LEU A 255 -7.00 -3.79 14.12
CA LEU A 255 -5.55 -3.82 14.39
C LEU A 255 -5.05 -2.69 15.30
N CYS A 256 -5.88 -1.67 15.61
CA CYS A 256 -5.58 -0.59 16.56
C CYS A 256 -6.14 -0.89 17.94
#